data_AF-A0A2A6F768-F1
#
_entry.id   AF-A0A2A6F768-F1
#
_cell.length_a   1.000
_cell.length_b   1.000
_cell.length_c   1.000
_cell.angle_alpha   90.00
_cell.angle_beta   90.00
_cell.angle_gamma   90.00
#
_symmetry.space_group_name_H-M   'P 1'
#
loop_
_entity.id
_entity.type
_entity.pdbx_description
1 polymer ?
#
loop_
_entity_poly.entity_id
_entity_poly.type
_entity_poly.pdbx_seq_one_letter_code
_entity_poly.pdbx_strand_id
1 'polypeptide(L)'
;MATLLTLATVFSAAAGSLAGSEGDKRFSPLLPSNAKDQCTKAYKAYVAASGHSAYATTAFVRVRDGYVLCGAHYNASSQKAAEEMAMKSCQSARAHYKVASSGDCQIAASK
;
A
#
# COMPACT_ATOMS: atom_id res chain seq x y z
N MET A 1 39.77 -15.19 -39.42
CA MET A 1 39.16 -14.02 -38.75
C MET A 1 38.46 -14.56 -37.50
N ALA A 2 38.90 -14.17 -36.31
CA ALA A 2 38.41 -14.67 -35.03
C ALA A 2 37.41 -13.68 -34.43
N THR A 3 36.17 -14.13 -34.21
CA THR A 3 35.08 -13.32 -33.65
C THR A 3 35.14 -13.40 -32.13
N LEU A 4 35.57 -12.32 -31.45
CA LEU A 4 35.45 -12.22 -30.00
C LEU A 4 33.99 -11.90 -29.62
N LEU A 5 33.32 -12.82 -28.92
CA LEU A 5 32.05 -12.55 -28.24
C LEU A 5 32.34 -11.88 -26.88
N THR A 6 31.97 -10.62 -26.73
CA THR A 6 31.91 -9.92 -25.44
C THR A 6 30.64 -10.31 -24.69
N LEU A 7 30.77 -11.08 -23.60
CA LEU A 7 29.68 -11.30 -22.65
C LEU A 7 29.43 -10.01 -21.85
N ALA A 8 28.33 -9.32 -22.16
CA ALA A 8 27.82 -8.25 -21.32
C ALA A 8 27.14 -8.87 -20.08
N THR A 9 27.83 -8.88 -18.94
CA THR A 9 27.22 -9.22 -17.65
C THR A 9 26.27 -8.10 -17.24
N VAL A 10 24.98 -8.30 -17.49
CA VAL A 10 23.91 -7.48 -16.89
C VAL A 10 23.92 -7.71 -15.38
N PHE A 11 24.51 -6.78 -14.63
CA PHE A 11 24.28 -6.65 -13.20
C PHE A 11 22.82 -6.20 -13.01
N SER A 12 21.89 -7.14 -12.96
CA SER A 12 20.59 -6.90 -12.34
C SER A 12 20.85 -6.66 -10.86
N ALA A 13 20.93 -5.38 -10.46
CA ALA A 13 20.78 -5.02 -9.05
C ALA A 13 19.46 -5.62 -8.59
N ALA A 14 19.52 -6.72 -7.83
CA ALA A 14 18.34 -7.29 -7.20
C ALA A 14 17.73 -6.17 -6.36
N ALA A 15 16.56 -5.68 -6.79
CA ALA A 15 15.78 -4.77 -5.97
C ALA A 15 15.60 -5.46 -4.62
N GLY A 16 16.24 -4.92 -3.57
CA GLY A 16 16.19 -5.51 -2.25
C GLY A 16 14.75 -5.67 -1.79
N SER A 17 14.46 -6.72 -1.04
CA SER A 17 13.13 -6.93 -0.47
C SER A 17 12.72 -5.72 0.37
N LEU A 18 11.55 -5.17 0.09
CA LEU A 18 10.92 -4.09 0.85
C LEU A 18 10.11 -4.60 2.05
N ALA A 19 10.16 -5.91 2.32
CA ALA A 19 9.42 -6.53 3.42
C ALA A 19 9.88 -5.97 4.77
N GLY A 20 8.93 -5.69 5.66
CA GLY A 20 9.16 -5.08 6.96
C GLY A 20 9.28 -3.56 6.95
N SER A 21 9.44 -2.92 5.78
CA SER A 21 9.46 -1.46 5.66
C SER A 21 8.04 -0.89 5.52
N GLU A 22 7.78 0.25 6.18
CA GLU A 22 6.61 1.10 5.94
C GLU A 22 6.82 2.10 4.78
N GLY A 23 8.00 2.12 4.16
CA GLY A 23 8.32 3.02 3.05
C GLY A 23 8.10 4.50 3.36
N ASP A 24 7.56 5.22 2.38
CA ASP A 24 7.11 6.61 2.52
C ASP A 24 5.78 6.64 3.28
N LYS A 25 5.87 6.94 4.58
CA LYS A 25 4.70 7.15 5.44
C LYS A 25 4.31 8.61 5.46
N ARG A 26 3.13 8.91 4.90
CA ARG A 26 2.49 10.24 4.91
C ARG A 26 1.82 10.52 6.25
N PHE A 27 1.17 9.51 6.82
CA PHE A 27 0.59 9.58 8.18
C PHE A 27 0.41 8.18 8.76
N SER A 28 0.35 8.09 10.09
CA SER A 28 0.04 6.82 10.77
C SER A 28 -1.45 6.51 10.63
N PRO A 29 -1.84 5.40 9.96
CA PRO A 29 -3.25 5.05 9.84
C PRO A 29 -3.83 4.69 11.22
N LEU A 30 -5.07 5.08 11.48
CA LEU A 30 -5.78 4.56 12.64
C LEU A 30 -6.15 3.10 12.37
N LEU A 31 -5.42 2.19 13.00
CA LEU A 31 -5.73 0.77 12.94
C LEU A 31 -6.57 0.40 14.17
N PRO A 32 -7.76 -0.18 13.98
CA PRO A 32 -8.52 -0.77 15.08
C PRO A 32 -7.65 -1.72 15.90
N SER A 33 -7.82 -1.69 17.23
CA SER A 33 -6.99 -2.47 18.16
C SER A 33 -7.15 -3.99 17.98
N ASN A 34 -8.24 -4.45 17.35
CA ASN A 34 -8.43 -5.86 17.08
C ASN A 34 -7.65 -6.27 15.82
N ALA A 35 -6.69 -7.17 16.00
CA ALA A 35 -5.86 -7.70 14.91
C ALA A 35 -6.65 -8.43 13.82
N LYS A 36 -7.89 -8.84 14.08
CA LYS A 36 -8.78 -9.48 13.11
C LYS A 36 -9.52 -8.49 12.23
N ASP A 37 -9.49 -7.19 12.52
CA ASP A 37 -10.12 -6.19 11.66
C ASP A 37 -9.43 -6.14 10.31
N GLN A 38 -10.23 -6.05 9.25
CA GLN A 38 -9.74 -6.20 7.88
C GLN A 38 -8.70 -5.13 7.53
N CYS A 39 -8.87 -3.90 8.03
CA CYS A 39 -7.92 -2.82 7.81
C CYS A 39 -6.59 -3.02 8.53
N THR A 40 -6.61 -3.59 9.74
CA THR A 40 -5.40 -3.98 10.48
C THR A 40 -4.68 -5.13 9.78
N LYS A 41 -5.43 -6.13 9.29
CA LYS A 41 -4.87 -7.24 8.51
C LYS A 41 -4.24 -6.77 7.20
N ALA A 42 -4.91 -5.90 6.47
CA ALA A 42 -4.40 -5.34 5.22
C ALA A 42 -3.13 -4.50 5.44
N TYR A 43 -3.07 -3.71 6.51
CA TYR A 43 -1.86 -2.95 6.84
C TYR A 43 -0.67 -3.85 7.16
N LYS A 44 -0.87 -4.92 7.94
CA LYS A 44 0.18 -5.91 8.23
C LYS A 44 0.67 -6.61 6.97
N ALA A 45 -0.24 -6.97 6.07
CA ALA A 45 0.12 -7.54 4.77
C ALA A 45 0.92 -6.56 3.90
N TYR A 46 0.56 -5.27 3.93
CA TYR A 46 1.33 -4.20 3.29
C TYR A 46 2.77 -4.13 3.84
N VAL A 47 2.95 -4.13 5.16
CA VAL A 47 4.28 -4.12 5.78
C VAL A 47 5.06 -5.39 5.41
N ALA A 48 4.41 -6.55 5.40
CA ALA A 48 5.06 -7.82 5.06
C ALA A 48 5.40 -7.97 3.56
N ALA A 49 4.74 -7.23 2.66
CA ALA A 49 4.96 -7.31 1.22
C ALA A 49 6.38 -6.90 0.84
N SER A 50 7.02 -7.69 -0.05
CA SER A 50 8.41 -7.53 -0.46
C SER A 50 8.61 -6.57 -1.63
N GLY A 51 7.56 -6.27 -2.38
CA GLY A 51 7.60 -5.38 -3.55
C GLY A 51 6.81 -4.09 -3.35
N HIS A 52 6.68 -3.33 -4.42
CA HIS A 52 5.99 -2.05 -4.38
C HIS A 52 4.55 -2.22 -3.94
N SER A 53 4.18 -1.54 -2.87
CA SER A 53 2.91 -1.75 -2.18
C SER A 53 2.41 -0.42 -1.65
N ALA A 54 1.10 -0.27 -1.49
CA ALA A 54 0.53 0.93 -0.91
C ALA A 54 -0.69 0.60 -0.07
N TYR A 55 -0.91 1.44 0.93
CA TYR A 55 -2.03 1.38 1.83
C TYR A 55 -2.77 2.72 1.86
N ALA A 56 -4.04 2.68 1.51
CA ALA A 56 -4.95 3.81 1.55
C ALA A 56 -5.98 3.61 2.67
N THR A 57 -6.34 4.68 3.35
CA THR A 57 -7.40 4.68 4.35
C THR A 57 -8.14 6.00 4.36
N THR A 58 -9.38 6.01 4.82
CA THR A 58 -10.09 7.24 5.11
C THR A 58 -9.36 7.99 6.23
N ALA A 59 -9.17 9.30 6.06
CA ALA A 59 -8.57 10.12 7.10
C ALA A 59 -9.41 10.03 8.38
N PHE A 60 -8.81 9.59 9.48
CA PHE A 60 -9.51 9.56 10.77
C PHE A 60 -9.33 10.90 11.48
N VAL A 61 -10.40 11.70 11.49
CA VAL A 61 -10.51 12.88 12.38
C VAL A 61 -11.25 12.46 13.64
N ARG A 62 -10.61 12.59 14.82
CA ARG A 62 -11.17 12.19 16.14
C ARG A 62 -12.53 12.80 16.47
N VAL A 63 -12.94 13.86 15.77
CA VAL A 63 -14.19 14.62 15.95
C VAL A 63 -15.33 14.18 15.01
N ARG A 64 -15.12 13.12 14.22
CA ARG A 64 -16.15 12.55 13.35
C ARG A 64 -16.30 11.08 13.66
N ASP A 65 -17.45 10.72 14.23
CA ASP A 65 -17.90 9.33 14.24
C ASP A 65 -18.08 8.88 12.80
N GLY A 66 -17.24 7.93 12.37
CA GLY A 66 -17.26 7.45 11.00
C GLY A 66 -16.44 6.19 10.86
N TYR A 67 -16.91 5.29 10.01
CA TYR A 67 -16.20 4.05 9.73
C TYR A 67 -14.86 4.35 9.07
N VAL A 68 -13.83 3.63 9.53
CA VAL A 68 -12.53 3.61 8.87
C VAL A 68 -12.61 2.62 7.72
N LEU A 69 -12.44 3.11 6.50
CA LEU A 69 -12.37 2.28 5.30
C LEU A 69 -10.95 2.30 4.78
N CYS A 70 -10.51 1.17 4.25
CA CYS A 70 -9.16 0.99 3.75
C CYS A 70 -9.14 0.29 2.40
N GLY A 71 -8.04 0.46 1.69
CA GLY A 71 -7.68 -0.27 0.48
C GLY A 71 -6.18 -0.50 0.44
N ALA A 72 -5.74 -1.59 -0.15
CA ALA A 72 -4.32 -1.91 -0.26
C ALA A 72 -4.02 -2.61 -1.58
N HIS A 73 -2.82 -2.40 -2.09
CA HIS A 73 -2.28 -3.16 -3.21
C HIS A 73 -0.84 -3.58 -2.90
N TYR A 74 -0.48 -4.79 -3.29
CA TYR A 74 0.79 -5.42 -2.92
C TYR A 74 1.55 -5.86 -4.16
N ASN A 75 2.87 -5.73 -4.12
CA ASN A 75 3.81 -6.22 -5.14
C ASN A 75 3.47 -5.77 -6.57
N ALA A 76 3.11 -4.50 -6.73
CA ALA A 76 2.91 -3.85 -8.02
C ALA A 76 4.24 -3.66 -8.76
N SER A 77 4.14 -3.28 -10.05
CA SER A 77 5.32 -2.97 -10.88
C SER A 77 6.02 -1.66 -10.49
N SER A 78 5.36 -0.78 -9.74
CA SER A 78 5.93 0.47 -9.21
C SER A 78 5.14 0.97 -8.00
N GLN A 79 5.76 1.82 -7.17
CA GLN A 79 5.10 2.47 -6.03
C GLN A 79 3.85 3.24 -6.48
N LYS A 80 3.94 3.99 -7.59
CA LYS A 80 2.81 4.74 -8.14
C LYS A 80 1.64 3.84 -8.55
N ALA A 81 1.91 2.71 -9.21
CA ALA A 81 0.87 1.74 -9.56
C ALA A 81 0.22 1.14 -8.31
N ALA A 82 1.00 0.89 -7.25
CA ALA A 82 0.46 0.45 -5.97
C ALA A 82 -0.48 1.50 -5.37
N GLU A 83 -0.09 2.77 -5.36
CA GLU A 83 -0.90 3.88 -4.84
C GLU A 83 -2.23 4.04 -5.58
N GLU A 84 -2.21 4.04 -6.91
CA GLU A 84 -3.42 4.17 -7.73
C GLU A 84 -4.42 3.05 -7.44
N MET A 85 -3.94 1.81 -7.33
CA MET A 85 -4.78 0.65 -7.05
C MET A 85 -5.29 0.63 -5.60
N ALA A 86 -4.45 0.99 -4.62
CA ALA A 86 -4.86 1.10 -3.23
C ALA A 86 -5.92 2.20 -3.03
N MET A 87 -5.74 3.35 -3.69
CA MET A 87 -6.71 4.44 -3.68
C MET A 87 -8.04 4.02 -4.28
N LYS A 88 -8.02 3.40 -5.47
CA LYS A 88 -9.22 2.89 -6.14
C LYS A 88 -9.95 1.87 -5.28
N SER A 89 -9.22 0.98 -4.60
CA SER A 89 -9.79 0.00 -3.67
C SER A 89 -10.50 0.68 -2.50
N CYS A 90 -9.88 1.67 -1.86
CA CYS A 90 -10.49 2.42 -0.76
C CYS A 90 -11.76 3.16 -1.22
N GLN A 91 -11.69 3.84 -2.37
CA GLN A 91 -12.85 4.54 -2.94
C GLN A 91 -13.99 3.58 -3.29
N SER A 92 -13.66 2.40 -3.82
CA SER A 92 -14.64 1.34 -4.11
C SER A 92 -15.30 0.83 -2.84
N ALA A 93 -14.54 0.60 -1.76
CA ALA A 93 -15.10 0.23 -0.45
C ALA A 93 -16.06 1.31 0.06
N ARG A 94 -15.69 2.59 -0.05
CA ARG A 94 -16.56 3.72 0.33
C ARG A 94 -17.85 3.76 -0.48
N ALA A 95 -17.77 3.57 -1.80
CA ALA A 95 -18.93 3.52 -2.67
C ALA A 95 -19.82 2.29 -2.40
N HIS A 96 -19.24 1.15 -2.02
CA HIS A 96 -19.95 -0.09 -1.75
C HIS A 96 -20.72 -0.04 -0.43
N TYR A 97 -20.04 0.32 0.67
CA TYR A 97 -20.65 0.30 2.01
C TYR A 97 -21.57 1.49 2.27
N LYS A 98 -21.41 2.61 1.55
CA LYS A 98 -22.25 3.82 1.68
C LYS A 98 -22.42 4.30 3.13
N VAL A 99 -21.43 4.02 3.97
CA VAL A 99 -21.41 4.43 5.38
C VAL A 99 -20.85 5.84 5.51
N ALA A 100 -21.22 6.53 6.59
CA ALA A 100 -20.53 7.75 6.99
C ALA A 100 -19.06 7.40 7.28
N SER A 101 -18.17 7.77 6.36
CA SER A 101 -16.73 7.59 6.53
C SER A 101 -16.16 8.78 7.30
N SER A 102 -15.10 8.54 8.06
CA SER A 102 -14.40 9.57 8.84
C SER A 102 -13.73 10.65 7.98
N GLY A 103 -13.66 10.45 6.66
CA GLY A 103 -13.13 11.40 5.67
C GLY A 103 -13.06 10.77 4.28
N ASP A 104 -12.35 11.45 3.37
CA ASP A 104 -11.98 10.92 2.06
C ASP A 104 -10.80 9.93 2.17
N CYS A 105 -10.68 9.04 1.18
CA CYS A 105 -9.57 8.11 1.07
C CYS A 105 -8.26 8.85 0.76
N GLN A 106 -7.22 8.53 1.52
CA GLN A 106 -5.87 9.10 1.37
C GLN A 106 -4.84 7.96 1.45
N ILE A 107 -3.71 8.09 0.75
CA ILE A 107 -2.59 7.15 0.93
C ILE A 107 -1.93 7.46 2.27
N ALA A 108 -1.86 6.47 3.16
CA ALA A 108 -1.17 6.60 4.43
C ALA A 108 0.30 6.23 4.30
N ALA A 109 0.61 5.17 3.55
CA ALA A 109 1.96 4.69 3.34
C ALA A 109 2.11 3.99 1.98
N SER A 110 3.28 4.09 1.36
CA SER A 110 3.62 3.38 0.12
C SER A 110 5.11 3.05 0.05
N LYS A 111 5.46 1.99 -0.66
CA LYS A 111 6.83 1.54 -0.92
C LYS A 111 6.93 0.94 -2.30
#